data_AF-A0A660U9N0-F1
#
_entry.id   AF-A0A660U9N0-F1
#
_cell.length_a   1.000
_cell.length_b   1.000
_cell.length_c   1.000
_cell.angle_alpha   90.00
_cell.angle_beta   90.00
_cell.angle_gamma   90.00
#
_symmetry.space_group_name_H-M   'P 1'
#
loop_
_entity.id
_entity.type
_entity.pdbx_description
1 polymer ?
#
loop_
_entity_poly.entity_id
_entity_poly.type
_entity_poly.pdbx_seq_one_letter_code
_entity_poly.pdbx_strand_id
1 'polypeptide(L)' 'SLDFLGLGLPPDAPSLGRLLAQGKANLQAPWLGISSFVVLAVLLSLLIFIGEGVRDAFDPRKNF' A
#
# COMPACT_ATOMS: atom_id res chain seq x y z
N SER A 1 -13.97 16.12 19.56
CA SER A 1 -13.28 17.36 19.96
C SER A 1 -11.86 17.04 20.42
N LEU A 2 -10.95 16.81 19.47
CA LEU A 2 -9.49 16.76 19.68
C LEU A 2 -8.75 17.27 18.41
N ASP A 3 -9.47 18.03 17.57
CA ASP A 3 -9.02 18.62 16.30
C ASP A 3 -8.61 20.10 16.46
N PHE A 4 -8.61 20.60 17.70
CA PHE A 4 -8.43 22.01 18.05
C PHE A 4 -6.98 22.38 18.38
N LEU A 5 -6.01 21.47 18.16
CA LEU A 5 -4.60 21.68 18.51
C LEU A 5 -3.70 22.06 17.35
N GLY A 6 -4.16 22.05 16.09
CA GLY A 6 -3.38 22.58 14.96
C GLY A 6 -2.00 21.92 14.74
N LEU A 7 -1.74 20.77 15.36
CA LEU A 7 -0.47 20.04 15.30
C LEU A 7 -0.60 18.85 14.34
N GLY A 8 -0.58 19.20 13.05
CA GLY A 8 0.32 18.54 12.10
C GLY A 8 -0.04 17.13 11.67
N LEU A 9 -1.12 16.99 10.91
CA LEU A 9 -1.00 16.28 9.63
C LEU A 9 -1.83 17.08 8.62
N PRO A 10 -1.25 17.59 7.52
CA PRO A 10 -2.07 18.18 6.47
C PRO A 10 -3.11 17.13 6.08
N PRO A 11 -4.39 17.53 5.86
CA PRO A 11 -5.41 16.62 5.37
C PRO A 11 -5.09 16.06 3.99
N ASP A 12 -3.89 16.32 3.45
CA ASP A 12 -3.32 15.94 2.15
C ASP A 12 -2.21 14.88 2.24
N ALA A 13 -2.12 14.06 3.28
CA ALA A 13 -1.22 12.91 3.23
C ALA A 13 -1.60 12.01 2.03
N PRO A 14 -0.72 11.83 1.01
CA PRO A 14 -1.01 11.00 -0.15
C PRO A 14 -1.07 9.54 0.31
N SER A 15 -2.27 9.08 0.63
CA SER A 15 -2.53 7.67 0.91
C SER A 15 -2.81 6.93 -0.40
N LEU A 16 -2.39 5.67 -0.47
CA LEU A 16 -2.68 4.81 -1.63
C LEU A 16 -4.19 4.72 -1.92
N GLY A 17 -5.02 4.75 -0.88
CA GLY A 17 -6.48 4.78 -1.02
C GLY A 17 -7.01 6.05 -1.68
N ARG A 18 -6.41 7.22 -1.40
CA ARG A 18 -6.78 8.47 -2.09
C ARG A 18 -6.29 8.53 -3.51
N LEU A 19 -5.09 8.02 -3.80
CA LEU A 19 -4.57 7.96 -5.17
C LEU A 19 -5.45 7.07 -6.06
N LEU A 20 -5.93 5.94 -5.53
CA LEU A 20 -6.96 5.12 -6.19
C LEU A 20 -8.28 5.90 -6.40
N ALA A 21 -8.76 6.62 -5.38
CA ALA A 21 -9.99 7.41 -5.49
C ALA A 21 -9.87 8.54 -6.52
N GLN A 22 -8.72 9.22 -6.57
CA GLN A 22 -8.39 10.23 -7.56
C GLN A 22 -8.23 9.65 -8.96
N GLY A 23 -7.62 8.46 -9.10
CA GLY A 23 -7.55 7.74 -10.37
C GLY A 23 -8.92 7.35 -10.92
N LYS A 24 -9.87 6.95 -10.06
CA LYS A 24 -11.27 6.72 -10.48
C LYS A 24 -12.01 8.00 -10.86
N ALA A 25 -11.76 9.11 -10.15
CA ALA A 25 -12.43 10.38 -10.40
C ALA A 25 -11.85 11.12 -11.62
N ASN A 26 -10.59 10.87 -11.97
CA ASN A 26 -9.88 11.50 -13.07
C ASN A 26 -9.48 10.45 -14.12
N LEU A 27 -10.48 9.89 -14.81
CA LEU A 27 -10.27 8.92 -15.89
C LEU A 27 -9.40 9.47 -17.03
N GLN A 28 -9.40 10.80 -17.22
CA GLN A 28 -8.53 11.55 -18.12
C GLN A 28 -7.05 11.61 -17.70
N ALA A 29 -6.69 11.19 -16.48
CA ALA A 29 -5.32 11.17 -15.97
C ALA A 29 -4.87 9.72 -15.66
N PRO A 30 -4.67 8.87 -16.68
CA PRO A 30 -4.44 7.43 -16.51
C PRO A 30 -3.16 7.10 -15.73
N TRP A 31 -2.17 7.99 -15.71
CA TRP A 31 -0.93 7.82 -14.94
C TRP A 31 -1.18 7.71 -13.42
N LEU A 32 -2.24 8.33 -12.88
CA LEU A 32 -2.60 8.22 -11.46
C LEU A 32 -3.13 6.82 -11.11
N GLY A 33 -3.92 6.23 -12.02
CA GLY A 33 -4.40 4.85 -11.88
C GLY A 33 -3.27 3.83 -11.99
N ILE A 34 -2.41 3.98 -13.01
CA ILE A 34 -1.30 3.06 -13.26
C ILE A 34 -0.28 3.07 -12.11
N SER A 35 0.11 4.26 -11.63
CA SER A 35 1.05 4.37 -10.51
C SER A 35 0.50 3.73 -9.23
N SER A 36 -0.78 3.97 -8.91
CA SER A 36 -1.44 3.33 -7.77
C SER A 36 -1.49 1.81 -7.91
N PHE A 37 -1.81 1.31 -9.11
CA PHE A 37 -1.87 -0.11 -9.39
C PHE A 37 -0.49 -0.78 -9.25
N VAL A 38 0.55 -0.20 -9.83
CA VAL A 38 1.92 -0.76 -9.77
C VAL A 38 2.41 -0.79 -8.32
N VAL A 39 2.21 0.27 -7.56
CA VAL A 39 2.63 0.30 -6.15
C VAL A 39 1.90 -0.77 -5.33
N LEU A 40 0.59 -0.95 -5.54
CA LEU A 40 -0.16 -1.99 -4.84
C LEU A 40 0.26 -3.40 -5.27
N ALA A 41 0.51 -3.62 -6.55
CA ALA A 41 0.98 -4.91 -7.06
C ALA A 41 2.33 -5.30 -6.45
N VAL A 42 3.28 -4.34 -6.39
CA VAL A 42 4.59 -4.57 -5.75
C VAL A 42 4.43 -4.81 -4.25
N LEU A 43 3.63 -4.00 -3.55
CA LEU A 43 3.39 -4.16 -2.10
C LEU A 43 2.83 -5.55 -1.78
N LEU A 44 1.81 -6.00 -2.52
CA LEU A 44 1.21 -7.31 -2.32
C LEU A 44 2.19 -8.44 -2.67
N SER A 45 2.98 -8.28 -3.72
CA SER A 45 4.01 -9.26 -4.10
C SER A 45 5.07 -9.41 -2.99
N LEU A 46 5.55 -8.29 -2.45
CA LEU A 46 6.48 -8.29 -1.32
C LEU A 46 5.87 -8.93 -0.07
N LEU A 47 4.60 -8.65 0.21
CA LEU A 47 3.90 -9.25 1.35
C LEU A 47 3.82 -10.79 1.21
N ILE A 48 3.55 -11.29 0.01
CA ILE A 48 3.55 -12.73 -0.28
C ILE A 48 4.94 -13.32 -0.08
N PHE A 49 5.99 -12.72 -0.66
CA PHE A 49 7.36 -13.20 -0.48
C PHE A 49 7.82 -13.21 0.97
N ILE A 50 7.48 -12.18 1.75
CA ILE A 50 7.76 -12.14 3.18
C ILE A 50 7.00 -13.27 3.89
N GLY A 51 5.73 -13.47 3.56
CA GLY A 51 4.92 -14.55 4.12
C GLY A 51 5.50 -15.92 3.82
N GLU A 52 5.98 -16.15 2.59
CA GLU A 52 6.67 -17.38 2.22
C GLU A 52 8.00 -17.55 2.93
N GLY A 53 8.81 -16.49 3.04
CA GLY A 53 10.09 -16.53 3.77
C GLY A 53 9.91 -16.78 5.26
N VAL A 54 8.90 -16.17 5.89
CA VAL A 54 8.50 -16.48 7.27
C VAL A 54 8.05 -17.92 7.36
N ARG A 55 7.15 -18.38 6.48
CA ARG A 55 6.67 -19.77 6.49
C ARG A 55 7.82 -20.75 6.34
N ASP A 56 8.79 -20.47 5.48
CA ASP A 56 9.96 -21.31 5.23
C ASP A 56 10.91 -21.35 6.43
N ALA A 57 11.12 -20.22 7.10
CA ALA A 57 11.90 -20.16 8.35
C ALA A 57 11.24 -20.94 9.49
N PHE A 58 9.90 -21.04 9.49
CA PHE A 58 9.12 -21.79 10.47
C PHE A 58 8.69 -23.19 9.96
N ASP A 59 9.07 -23.64 8.75
CA ASP A 59 8.76 -24.98 8.25
C ASP A 59 9.84 -25.97 8.74
N PRO A 60 9.55 -26.82 9.75
CA PRO A 60 10.55 -27.73 10.33
C PRO A 60 10.95 -28.87 9.39
N ARG A 61 10.32 -29.01 8.21
CA ARG A 61 10.57 -30.10 7.27
C ARG A 61 11.87 -29.97 6.47
N LYS A 62 12.62 -28.87 6.64
CA LYS A 62 13.96 -28.68 6.05
C LYS A 62 15.13 -29.23 6.89
N ASN A 63 14.85 -29.80 8.07
CA ASN A 63 15.87 -30.35 8.96
C ASN A 63 15.97 -31.89 8.89
N PHE A 64 16.26 -32.47 7.71
CA PHE A 64 16.79 -33.83 7.58
C PHE A 64 17.78 -33.93 6.42
#